data_AF-A0A1H3NB63-F1
#
_entry.id   AF-A0A1H3NB63-F1
#
_cell.length_a   1.000
_cell.length_b   1.000
_cell.length_c   1.000
_cell.angle_alpha   90.00
_cell.angle_beta   90.00
_cell.angle_gamma   90.00
#
_symmetry.space_group_name_H-M   'P 1'
#
loop_
_entity.id
_entity.type
_entity.pdbx_description
1 polymer ?
#
loop_
_entity_poly.entity_id
_entity_poly.type
_entity_poly.pdbx_seq_one_letter_code
_entity_poly.pdbx_strand_id
1 'polypeptide(L)'
;MNSIVISRVPDVTDETLLHAALSRLGSYLDYESGSLEALLTLTGNEAAINDIEALHALHLDQDATAADIRQLLMQAQTSLVRLLGVVGPILLHATVFERSPSDFDAWLRWSGARLRDISATLSRALVD
;
A
#
# COMPACT_ATOMS: atom_id res chain seq x y z
N MET A 1 -35.62 32.12 1.72
CA MET A 1 -35.72 30.78 2.33
C MET A 1 -34.75 29.88 1.60
N ASN A 2 -33.59 29.58 2.19
CA ASN A 2 -32.61 28.63 1.64
C ASN A 2 -32.50 27.48 2.62
N SER A 3 -33.15 26.35 2.32
CA SER A 3 -32.99 25.11 3.08
C SER A 3 -31.79 24.35 2.52
N ILE A 4 -30.73 24.23 3.34
CA ILE A 4 -29.64 23.30 3.08
C ILE A 4 -30.12 21.94 3.55
N VAL A 5 -30.38 21.02 2.60
CA VAL A 5 -30.60 19.61 2.91
C VAL A 5 -29.25 19.02 3.26
N ILE A 6 -29.00 18.82 4.56
CA ILE A 6 -27.87 18.04 5.04
C ILE A 6 -28.22 16.58 4.77
N SER A 7 -27.77 16.05 3.62
CA SER A 7 -27.77 14.61 3.40
C SER A 7 -26.90 13.97 4.48
N ARG A 8 -27.52 13.20 5.38
CA ARG A 8 -26.80 12.27 6.26
C ARG A 8 -25.99 11.34 5.35
N VAL A 9 -24.67 11.50 5.37
CA VAL A 9 -23.76 10.47 4.90
C VAL A 9 -23.99 9.26 5.82
N PRO A 10 -24.21 8.04 5.28
CA PRO A 10 -24.34 6.86 6.12
C PRO A 10 -23.08 6.72 6.99
N ASP A 11 -23.28 6.43 8.26
CA ASP A 11 -22.22 6.21 9.23
C ASP A 11 -21.38 5.03 8.72
N VAL A 12 -20.16 5.30 8.25
CA VAL A 12 -19.27 4.24 7.80
C VAL A 12 -18.80 3.54 9.06
N THR A 13 -19.20 2.28 9.24
CA THR A 13 -18.76 1.50 10.40
C THR A 13 -17.28 1.15 10.27
N ASP A 14 -16.58 1.04 11.39
CA ASP A 14 -15.20 0.57 11.48
C ASP A 14 -14.97 -0.72 10.65
N GLU A 15 -15.87 -1.69 10.80
CA GLU A 15 -15.83 -2.94 10.04
C GLU A 15 -15.90 -2.72 8.51
N THR A 16 -16.66 -1.73 8.04
CA THR A 16 -16.73 -1.40 6.61
C THR A 16 -15.41 -0.80 6.12
N LEU A 17 -14.74 0.01 6.94
CA LEU A 17 -13.43 0.59 6.61
C LEU A 17 -12.33 -0.48 6.55
N LEU A 18 -12.32 -1.40 7.50
CA LEU A 18 -11.37 -2.52 7.53
C LEU A 18 -11.51 -3.41 6.29
N HIS A 19 -12.74 -3.78 5.91
CA HIS A 19 -12.99 -4.58 4.70
C HIS A 19 -12.62 -3.82 3.42
N ALA A 20 -12.92 -2.53 3.35
CA ALA A 20 -12.53 -1.71 2.20
C ALA A 20 -11.00 -1.60 2.08
N ALA A 21 -10.28 -1.41 3.20
CA ALA A 21 -8.82 -1.37 3.23
C ALA A 21 -8.21 -2.73 2.84
N LEU A 22 -8.77 -3.83 3.32
CA LEU A 22 -8.36 -5.19 2.95
C LEU A 22 -8.55 -5.45 1.45
N SER A 23 -9.71 -5.10 0.89
CA SER A 23 -9.97 -5.23 -0.54
C SER A 23 -9.01 -4.39 -1.38
N ARG A 24 -8.68 -3.17 -0.93
CA ARG A 24 -7.73 -2.29 -1.61
C ARG A 24 -6.29 -2.80 -1.51
N LEU A 25 -5.91 -3.41 -0.39
CA LEU A 25 -4.63 -4.09 -0.23
C LEU A 25 -4.51 -5.28 -1.19
N GLY A 26 -5.54 -6.14 -1.26
CA GLY A 26 -5.55 -7.25 -2.21
C GLY A 26 -5.41 -6.78 -3.66
N SER A 27 -6.17 -5.75 -4.06
CA SER A 27 -6.06 -5.16 -5.40
C SER A 27 -4.65 -4.59 -5.67
N TYR A 28 -4.02 -3.96 -4.68
CA TYR A 28 -2.65 -3.48 -4.81
C TYR A 28 -1.67 -4.64 -5.05
N LEU A 29 -1.81 -5.74 -4.30
CA LEU A 29 -0.96 -6.91 -4.43
C LEU A 29 -1.12 -7.58 -5.80
N ASP A 30 -2.34 -7.72 -6.29
CA ASP A 30 -2.63 -8.38 -7.57
C ASP A 30 -2.09 -7.61 -8.78
N TYR A 31 -2.19 -6.27 -8.75
CA TYR A 31 -1.94 -5.44 -9.93
C TYR A 31 -0.64 -4.63 -9.89
N GLU A 32 -0.14 -4.28 -8.71
CA GLU A 32 0.93 -3.28 -8.57
C GLU A 32 2.21 -3.87 -7.93
N SER A 33 2.14 -4.98 -7.18
CA SER A 33 3.33 -5.52 -6.46
C SER A 33 4.44 -5.96 -7.41
N GLY A 34 4.11 -6.64 -8.51
CA GLY A 34 5.11 -7.11 -9.47
C GLY A 34 5.88 -5.97 -10.14
N SER A 35 5.23 -4.81 -10.32
CA SER A 35 5.91 -3.60 -10.79
C SER A 35 6.90 -3.09 -9.74
N LEU A 36 6.56 -3.15 -8.45
CA LEU A 36 7.48 -2.75 -7.39
C LEU A 36 8.65 -3.74 -7.23
N GLU A 37 8.41 -5.04 -7.35
CA GLU A 37 9.47 -6.08 -7.30
C GLU A 37 10.52 -5.88 -8.40
N ALA A 38 10.06 -5.63 -9.63
CA ALA A 38 10.96 -5.36 -10.76
C ALA A 38 11.78 -4.08 -10.53
N LEU A 39 11.17 -3.04 -9.94
CA LEU A 39 11.86 -1.80 -9.59
C LEU A 39 12.92 -2.00 -8.50
N LEU A 40 12.61 -2.78 -7.47
CA LEU A 40 13.56 -3.11 -6.39
C LEU A 40 14.73 -3.92 -6.92
N THR A 41 14.48 -4.88 -7.81
CA THR A 41 15.53 -5.65 -8.49
C THR A 41 16.43 -4.74 -9.32
N LEU A 42 15.84 -3.85 -10.13
CA LEU A 42 16.61 -2.94 -10.98
C LEU A 42 17.50 -1.98 -10.17
N THR A 43 17.08 -1.63 -8.95
CA THR A 43 17.78 -0.69 -8.09
C THR A 43 18.73 -1.35 -7.09
N GLY A 44 18.87 -2.68 -7.13
CA GLY A 44 19.74 -3.45 -6.22
C GLY A 44 19.22 -3.52 -4.77
N ASN A 45 17.90 -3.46 -4.60
CA ASN A 45 17.21 -3.53 -3.31
C ASN A 45 16.42 -4.84 -3.17
N GLU A 46 16.95 -5.95 -3.67
CA GLU A 46 16.28 -7.26 -3.67
C GLU A 46 15.92 -7.73 -2.25
N ALA A 47 16.67 -7.31 -1.23
CA ALA A 47 16.35 -7.62 0.16
C ALA A 47 14.96 -7.11 0.59
N ALA A 48 14.46 -6.04 -0.03
CA ALA A 48 13.13 -5.48 0.23
C ALA A 48 12.01 -6.28 -0.45
N ILE A 49 12.32 -7.19 -1.39
CA ILE A 49 11.33 -8.10 -1.98
C ILE A 49 10.74 -9.01 -0.90
N ASN A 50 11.52 -9.36 0.13
CA ASN A 50 11.01 -10.12 1.28
C ASN A 50 9.83 -9.44 1.98
N ASP A 51 9.77 -8.10 2.02
CA ASP A 51 8.63 -7.39 2.59
C ASP A 51 7.38 -7.49 1.68
N ILE A 52 7.55 -7.68 0.37
CA ILE A 52 6.46 -7.94 -0.59
C ILE A 52 5.98 -9.39 -0.46
N GLU A 53 6.91 -10.35 -0.35
CA GLU A 53 6.56 -11.75 -0.08
C GLU A 53 5.82 -11.90 1.25
N ALA A 54 6.23 -11.15 2.28
CA ALA A 54 5.53 -11.11 3.56
C ALA A 54 4.10 -10.57 3.42
N LEU A 55 3.83 -9.64 2.50
CA LEU A 55 2.48 -9.17 2.22
C LEU A 55 1.64 -10.24 1.51
N HIS A 56 2.22 -10.97 0.54
CA HIS A 56 1.54 -12.08 -0.15
C HIS A 56 1.25 -13.27 0.77
N ALA A 57 2.07 -13.45 1.81
CA ALA A 57 1.87 -14.50 2.81
C ALA A 57 0.76 -14.18 3.82
N LEU A 58 0.23 -12.96 3.84
CA LEU A 58 -0.89 -12.59 4.71
C LEU A 58 -2.16 -13.31 4.24
N HIS A 59 -2.71 -14.15 5.12
CA HIS A 59 -3.95 -14.84 4.88
C HIS A 59 -4.91 -14.63 6.05
N LEU A 60 -6.21 -14.67 5.75
CA LEU A 60 -7.27 -14.76 6.75
C LEU A 60 -7.90 -16.14 6.68
N ASP A 61 -8.25 -16.66 7.84
CA ASP A 61 -9.10 -17.85 7.92
C ASP A 61 -10.54 -17.50 7.51
N GLN A 62 -11.31 -18.52 7.12
CA GLN A 62 -12.71 -18.34 6.68
C GLN A 62 -13.62 -17.73 7.75
N ASP A 63 -13.27 -17.91 9.02
CA ASP A 63 -14.01 -17.41 10.18
C ASP A 63 -13.35 -16.15 10.80
N ALA A 64 -12.51 -15.45 10.03
CA ALA A 64 -11.80 -14.26 10.51
C ALA A 64 -12.76 -13.16 10.99
N THR A 65 -12.46 -12.64 12.17
CA THR A 65 -13.19 -11.54 12.80
C THR A 65 -12.64 -10.18 12.37
N ALA A 66 -13.36 -9.10 12.69
CA ALA A 66 -12.86 -7.74 12.49
C ALA A 66 -11.53 -7.47 13.22
N ALA A 67 -11.29 -8.13 14.36
CA ALA A 67 -10.01 -8.03 15.08
C ALA A 67 -8.87 -8.68 14.31
N ASP A 68 -9.13 -9.82 13.66
CA ASP A 68 -8.16 -10.53 12.82
C ASP A 68 -7.81 -9.71 11.57
N ILE A 69 -8.82 -9.10 10.93
CA ILE A 69 -8.61 -8.18 9.80
C ILE A 69 -7.75 -6.99 10.24
N ARG A 70 -8.08 -6.37 11.38
CA ARG A 70 -7.30 -5.24 11.92
C ARG A 70 -5.84 -5.65 12.17
N GLN A 71 -5.60 -6.81 12.79
CA GLN A 71 -4.25 -7.32 13.03
C GLN A 71 -3.49 -7.57 11.72
N LEU A 72 -4.14 -8.18 10.72
CA LEU A 72 -3.54 -8.39 9.41
C LEU A 72 -3.18 -7.05 8.75
N LEU A 73 -4.07 -6.05 8.78
CA LEU A 73 -3.80 -4.74 8.21
C LEU A 73 -2.66 -4.01 8.93
N MET A 74 -2.49 -4.21 10.23
CA MET A 74 -1.33 -3.69 10.99
C MET A 74 -0.02 -4.37 10.55
N GLN A 75 -0.04 -5.69 10.34
CA GLN A 75 1.11 -6.42 9.79
C GLN A 75 1.45 -5.93 8.39
N ALA A 76 0.43 -5.78 7.52
CA ALA A 76 0.59 -5.23 6.18
C ALA A 76 1.19 -3.82 6.20
N GLN A 77 0.69 -2.95 7.08
CA GLN A 77 1.20 -1.59 7.22
C GLN A 77 2.69 -1.58 7.58
N THR A 78 3.15 -2.51 8.43
CA THR A 78 4.57 -2.61 8.80
C THR A 78 5.45 -2.88 7.59
N SER A 79 5.08 -3.84 6.74
CA SER A 79 5.81 -4.15 5.51
C SER A 79 5.78 -2.97 4.52
N LEU A 80 4.62 -2.33 4.34
CA LEU A 80 4.49 -1.18 3.44
C LEU A 80 5.33 0.03 3.88
N VAL A 81 5.44 0.27 5.20
CA VAL A 81 6.30 1.34 5.75
C VAL A 81 7.77 1.04 5.49
N ARG A 82 8.21 -0.21 5.63
CA ARG A 82 9.59 -0.60 5.29
C ARG A 82 9.88 -0.41 3.80
N LEU A 83 8.97 -0.85 2.94
CA LEU A 83 9.06 -0.63 1.49
C LEU A 83 9.15 0.87 1.15
N LEU A 84 8.38 1.73 1.82
CA LEU A 84 8.47 3.18 1.65
C LEU A 84 9.84 3.71 2.09
N GLY A 85 10.38 3.18 3.19
CA GLY A 85 11.71 3.51 3.69
C GLY A 85 12.83 3.14 2.70
N VAL A 86 12.61 2.16 1.84
CA VAL A 86 13.55 1.76 0.76
C VAL A 86 13.35 2.60 -0.50
N VAL A 87 12.10 2.77 -0.95
CA VAL A 87 11.79 3.51 -2.19
C VAL A 87 12.04 5.01 -2.06
N GLY A 88 11.83 5.59 -0.88
CA GLY A 88 12.02 7.02 -0.61
C GLY A 88 13.44 7.53 -0.91
N PRO A 89 14.50 6.90 -0.37
CA PRO A 89 15.88 7.24 -0.70
C PRO A 89 16.20 7.13 -2.19
N ILE A 90 15.66 6.12 -2.90
CA ILE A 90 15.90 5.95 -4.34
C ILE A 90 15.31 7.14 -5.12
N LEU A 91 14.10 7.59 -4.77
CA LEU A 91 13.47 8.78 -5.36
C LEU A 91 14.33 10.05 -5.21
N LEU A 92 15.08 10.18 -4.11
CA LEU A 92 15.95 11.34 -3.86
C LEU A 92 17.25 11.30 -4.67
N HIS A 93 17.72 10.11 -5.07
CA HIS A 93 19.03 9.89 -5.71
C HIS A 93 18.92 9.33 -7.14
N ALA A 94 17.73 9.37 -7.75
CA ALA A 94 17.42 8.72 -9.03
C ALA A 94 18.24 9.23 -10.24
N THR A 95 19.08 10.25 -10.07
CA THR A 95 19.94 10.83 -11.11
C THR A 95 21.14 9.96 -11.50
N VAL A 96 21.41 8.85 -10.81
CA VAL A 96 22.72 8.13 -10.90
C VAL A 96 22.67 6.84 -11.73
N PHE A 97 21.49 6.37 -12.14
CA PHE A 97 21.39 5.09 -12.85
C PHE A 97 21.63 5.27 -14.36
N GLU A 98 22.91 5.28 -14.78
CA GLU A 98 23.37 5.48 -16.17
C GLU A 98 22.84 4.46 -17.21
N ARG A 99 22.21 3.35 -16.76
CA ARG A 99 21.58 2.33 -17.63
C ARG A 99 20.07 2.16 -17.39
N SER A 100 19.41 3.19 -16.89
CA SER A 100 17.98 3.14 -16.65
C SER A 100 17.17 3.18 -17.94
N PRO A 101 16.00 2.52 -17.99
CA PRO A 101 14.96 2.82 -18.95
C PRO A 101 14.64 4.33 -18.97
N SER A 102 14.25 4.85 -20.14
CA SER A 102 13.94 6.28 -20.32
C SER A 102 12.76 6.77 -19.46
N ASP A 103 11.91 5.86 -19.01
CA ASP A 103 10.73 6.08 -18.17
C ASP A 103 10.98 5.73 -16.69
N PHE A 104 12.21 5.42 -16.29
CA PHE A 104 12.53 4.98 -14.93
C PHE A 104 12.10 5.96 -13.84
N ASP A 105 12.33 7.27 -14.02
CA ASP A 105 11.89 8.28 -13.04
C ASP A 105 10.35 8.32 -12.91
N ALA A 106 9.63 8.17 -14.03
CA ALA A 106 8.18 8.11 -14.02
C ALA A 106 7.67 6.84 -13.32
N TRP A 107 8.29 5.70 -13.61
CA TRP A 107 8.00 4.42 -12.97
C TRP A 107 8.23 4.48 -11.46
N LEU A 108 9.42 4.93 -11.03
CA LEU A 108 9.78 5.06 -9.63
C LEU A 108 8.82 6.00 -8.87
N ARG A 109 8.46 7.14 -9.47
CA ARG A 109 7.48 8.08 -8.89
C ARG A 109 6.09 7.45 -8.79
N TRP A 110 5.66 6.73 -9.82
CA TRP A 110 4.38 6.04 -9.82
C TRP A 110 4.31 4.97 -8.75
N SER A 111 5.30 4.08 -8.68
CA SER A 111 5.40 3.04 -7.64
C SER A 111 5.43 3.65 -6.24
N GLY A 112 6.22 4.71 -6.03
CA GLY A 112 6.27 5.43 -4.75
C GLY A 112 4.96 6.15 -4.40
N ALA A 113 4.18 6.61 -5.39
CA ALA A 113 2.86 7.20 -5.15
C ALA A 113 1.83 6.13 -4.77
N ARG A 114 1.81 5.00 -5.46
CA ARG A 114 0.94 3.86 -5.16
C ARG A 114 1.19 3.29 -3.77
N LEU A 115 2.45 3.12 -3.41
CA LEU A 115 2.83 2.62 -2.10
C LEU A 115 2.39 3.57 -0.97
N ARG A 116 2.52 4.90 -1.17
CA ARG A 116 2.00 5.90 -0.21
C ARG A 116 0.48 5.88 -0.11
N ASP A 117 -0.22 5.74 -1.23
CA ASP A 117 -1.68 5.70 -1.26
C ASP A 117 -2.24 4.50 -0.49
N ILE A 118 -1.68 3.30 -0.71
CA ILE A 118 -2.12 2.12 0.04
C ILE A 118 -1.75 2.23 1.53
N SER A 119 -0.56 2.71 1.89
CA SER A 119 -0.22 2.95 3.29
C SER A 119 -1.17 3.93 3.96
N ALA A 120 -1.53 5.03 3.29
CA ALA A 120 -2.47 6.02 3.83
C ALA A 120 -3.89 5.45 3.98
N THR A 121 -4.33 4.60 3.04
CA THR A 121 -5.61 3.88 3.14
C THR A 121 -5.64 3.02 4.41
N LEU A 122 -4.59 2.22 4.64
CA LEU A 122 -4.49 1.35 5.81
C LEU A 122 -4.41 2.16 7.10
N SER A 123 -3.62 3.24 7.13
CA SER A 123 -3.55 4.11 8.30
C SER A 123 -4.91 4.70 8.67
N ARG A 124 -5.71 5.11 7.68
CA ARG A 124 -7.06 5.63 7.96
C ARG A 124 -7.96 4.54 8.54
N ALA A 125 -7.97 3.35 7.95
CA ALA A 125 -8.82 2.26 8.42
C ALA A 125 -8.42 1.70 9.79
N LEU A 126 -7.20 1.96 10.28
CA LEU A 126 -6.71 1.48 11.57
C LEU A 126 -6.87 2.50 12.72
N VAL A 127 -7.16 3.76 12.41
CA VAL A 127 -7.31 4.85 13.40
C VAL A 127 -8.77 5.05 13.83
N ASP A 128 -9.71 4.67 12.98
CA ASP A 128 -11.14 4.59 13.30
C ASP A 128 -11.46 3.29 14.09
#